data_AF-A0A958IX27-F1
#
_entry.id   AF-A0A958IX27-F1
#
_cell.length_a   1.000
_cell.length_b   1.000
_cell.length_c   1.000
_cell.angle_alpha   90.00
_cell.angle_beta   90.00
_cell.angle_gamma   90.00
#
_symmetry.space_group_name_H-M   'P 1'
#
loop_
_entity.id
_entity.type
_entity.pdbx_description
1 polymer ?
#
loop_
_entity_poly.entity_id
_entity_poly.type
_entity_poly.pdbx_seq_one_letter_code
_entity_poly.pdbx_strand_id
1 'polypeptide(L)'
;MLAAIQDSRIQRIITHPDDSGAEWKRDLARFESGDVTLTRFSAGESTIKAVQRLLIFLGYSTSSTGAFAIDGDFGRGTNRAVAQFQFDHGLNSAIKRSMLCYDCNWQNASRNIVAIPDTKLTVKTLEKMLEVALQMINTNQVMCGHFEEALFHLNSLHMNKFYSCRQILHRYGALVDKAVKTVRDQQGVVVQPEWVLAIMKQETAGVVRPRFEQHYLTRLNNLSPNANLVELRFQSMSFGLGQIMGANYKRVGAASAQSMFTSGIDQQALFVARFLTSKRSEVGKKNPSDQDFHSIARFYNGPAYASHHYNEKIATWFKEFQTMM
;
A
#
# COMPACT_ATOMS: atom_id res chain seq x y z
N MET A 1 6.09 -22.80 19.62
CA MET A 1 4.86 -22.15 20.10
C MET A 1 4.98 -20.69 19.75
N LEU A 2 3.93 -20.12 19.16
CA LEU A 2 3.92 -18.79 18.54
C LEU A 2 3.96 -17.66 19.58
N ALA A 3 4.96 -17.63 20.47
CA ALA A 3 5.00 -16.72 21.63
C ALA A 3 4.87 -15.24 21.25
N ALA A 4 5.44 -14.85 20.11
CA ALA A 4 5.33 -13.49 19.56
C ALA A 4 3.87 -13.06 19.29
N ILE A 5 2.94 -14.01 19.14
CA ILE A 5 1.53 -13.68 18.95
C ILE A 5 0.96 -12.94 20.14
N GLN A 6 1.48 -13.18 21.36
CA GLN A 6 1.01 -12.54 22.59
C GLN A 6 1.56 -11.11 22.77
N ASP A 7 2.50 -10.66 21.93
CA ASP A 7 2.97 -9.27 21.95
C ASP A 7 1.79 -8.32 21.71
N SER A 8 1.65 -7.30 22.56
CA SER A 8 0.52 -6.37 22.51
C SER A 8 0.43 -5.61 21.18
N ARG A 9 1.56 -5.36 20.52
CA ARG A 9 1.62 -4.70 19.21
C ARG A 9 1.15 -5.64 18.11
N ILE A 10 1.52 -6.92 18.18
CA ILE A 10 1.02 -7.95 17.27
C ILE A 10 -0.50 -8.11 17.43
N GLN A 11 -1.01 -8.16 18.65
CA GLN A 11 -2.46 -8.25 18.91
C GLN A 11 -3.23 -7.12 18.22
N ARG A 12 -2.70 -5.88 18.27
CA ARG A 12 -3.27 -4.71 17.60
C ARG A 12 -3.23 -4.81 16.07
N ILE A 13 -2.22 -5.48 15.50
CA ILE A 13 -2.16 -5.73 14.06
C ILE A 13 -3.22 -6.75 13.65
N ILE A 14 -3.27 -7.90 14.31
CA ILE A 14 -4.08 -9.04 13.86
C ILE A 14 -5.56 -8.95 14.27
N THR A 15 -5.89 -8.08 15.23
CA THR A 15 -7.27 -7.86 15.69
C THR A 15 -7.64 -6.39 15.47
N HIS A 16 -8.78 -6.14 14.82
CA HIS A 16 -9.32 -4.78 14.76
C HIS A 16 -9.87 -4.37 16.13
N PRO A 17 -9.81 -3.08 16.52
CA PRO A 17 -10.35 -2.63 17.81
C PRO A 17 -11.84 -2.96 18.04
N ASP A 18 -12.62 -3.02 16.96
CA ASP A 18 -14.05 -3.32 17.02
C ASP A 18 -14.35 -4.84 17.02
N ASP A 19 -13.33 -5.71 16.89
CA ASP A 19 -13.47 -7.17 16.87
C ASP A 19 -13.12 -7.79 18.23
N SER A 20 -13.87 -8.80 18.67
CA SER A 20 -13.59 -9.52 19.94
C SER A 20 -12.31 -10.38 19.89
N GLY A 21 -11.85 -10.74 18.69
CA GLY A 21 -10.68 -11.61 18.46
C GLY A 21 -10.82 -13.05 18.98
N ALA A 22 -11.99 -13.44 19.51
CA ALA A 22 -12.19 -14.75 20.15
C ALA A 22 -12.10 -15.91 19.15
N GLU A 23 -12.56 -15.71 17.91
CA GLU A 23 -12.62 -16.76 16.90
C GLU A 23 -11.24 -17.17 16.40
N TRP A 24 -10.40 -16.20 16.02
CA TRP A 24 -9.07 -16.52 15.51
C TRP A 24 -8.17 -17.12 16.58
N LYS A 25 -8.36 -16.76 17.86
CA LYS A 25 -7.66 -17.39 19.00
C LYS A 25 -8.02 -18.87 19.15
N ARG A 26 -9.29 -19.25 18.92
CA ARG A 26 -9.72 -20.66 18.94
C ARG A 26 -9.08 -21.45 17.80
N ASP A 27 -9.11 -20.91 16.59
CA ASP A 27 -8.48 -21.55 15.43
C ASP A 27 -6.95 -21.65 15.59
N LEU A 28 -6.31 -20.64 16.18
CA LEU A 28 -4.88 -20.71 16.50
C LEU A 28 -4.57 -21.86 17.46
N ALA A 29 -5.34 -22.03 18.53
CA ALA A 29 -5.12 -23.12 19.48
C ALA A 29 -5.23 -24.49 18.81
N ARG A 30 -6.20 -24.65 17.90
CA ARG A 30 -6.33 -25.85 17.05
C ARG A 30 -5.10 -26.04 16.16
N PHE A 31 -4.63 -24.97 15.51
CA PHE A 31 -3.43 -25.00 14.68
C PHE A 31 -2.20 -25.48 15.44
N GLU A 32 -1.97 -24.92 16.64
CA GLU A 32 -0.83 -25.28 17.49
C GLU A 32 -0.91 -26.73 17.99
N SER A 33 -2.12 -27.28 18.14
CA SER A 33 -2.33 -28.70 18.47
C SER A 33 -2.14 -29.68 17.30
N GLY A 34 -1.73 -29.20 16.13
CA GLY A 34 -1.47 -30.03 14.96
C GLY A 34 -2.72 -30.34 14.12
N ASP A 35 -3.81 -29.59 14.29
CA ASP A 35 -5.01 -29.72 13.46
C ASP A 35 -4.71 -29.29 12.01
N VAL A 36 -4.44 -30.28 11.17
CA VAL A 36 -4.20 -30.12 9.72
C VAL A 36 -5.47 -29.76 8.95
N THR A 37 -6.65 -29.70 9.61
CA THR A 37 -7.87 -29.28 8.93
C THR A 37 -7.83 -27.83 8.55
N LEU A 38 -7.04 -26.98 9.24
CA LEU A 38 -6.75 -25.56 8.98
C LEU A 38 -6.09 -25.33 7.61
N THR A 39 -6.92 -25.53 6.61
CA THR A 39 -6.70 -25.19 5.21
C THR A 39 -7.51 -23.94 4.90
N ARG A 40 -7.30 -23.38 3.70
CA ARG A 40 -8.10 -22.26 3.16
C ARG A 40 -9.63 -22.45 3.26
N PHE A 41 -10.10 -23.69 3.42
CA PHE A 41 -11.52 -24.07 3.45
C PHE A 41 -12.12 -24.23 4.85
N SER A 42 -11.32 -24.08 5.91
CA SER A 42 -11.71 -24.49 7.27
C SER A 42 -11.40 -23.47 8.36
N ALA A 43 -10.57 -22.46 8.05
CA ALA A 43 -10.29 -21.36 8.93
C ALA A 43 -11.52 -20.44 8.94
N GLY A 44 -11.96 -20.02 10.11
CA GLY A 44 -13.02 -19.03 10.22
C GLY A 44 -12.63 -17.72 9.52
N GLU A 45 -13.62 -16.98 9.03
CA GLU A 45 -13.43 -15.68 8.36
C GLU A 45 -12.53 -14.73 9.18
N SER A 46 -12.76 -14.66 10.50
CA SER A 46 -11.96 -13.88 11.45
C SER A 46 -10.47 -14.27 11.47
N THR A 47 -10.17 -15.56 11.34
CA THR A 47 -8.80 -16.09 11.27
C THR A 47 -8.12 -15.67 9.97
N ILE A 48 -8.85 -15.73 8.86
CA ILE A 48 -8.34 -15.29 7.56
C ILE A 48 -8.09 -13.78 7.58
N LYS A 49 -9.01 -12.97 8.14
CA LYS A 49 -8.82 -11.53 8.32
C LYS A 49 -7.58 -11.21 9.14
N ALA A 50 -7.32 -11.94 10.23
CA ALA A 50 -6.11 -11.76 11.03
C ALA A 50 -4.82 -11.99 10.22
N VAL A 51 -4.79 -13.06 9.40
CA VAL A 51 -3.65 -13.35 8.51
C VAL A 51 -3.50 -12.26 7.42
N GLN A 52 -4.60 -11.84 6.80
CA GLN A 52 -4.59 -10.78 5.78
C GLN A 52 -4.08 -9.46 6.37
N ARG A 53 -4.52 -9.09 7.56
CA ARG A 53 -4.04 -7.90 8.28
C ARG A 53 -2.52 -7.95 8.51
N LEU A 54 -2.00 -9.09 8.93
CA LEU A 54 -0.56 -9.29 9.12
C LEU A 54 0.21 -9.20 7.79
N LEU A 55 -0.28 -9.84 6.71
CA LEU A 55 0.32 -9.76 5.38
C LEU A 55 0.35 -8.31 4.85
N ILE A 56 -0.75 -7.57 5.00
CA ILE A 56 -0.86 -6.16 4.62
C ILE A 56 0.14 -5.31 5.41
N PHE A 57 0.23 -5.53 6.72
CA PHE A 57 1.19 -4.83 7.57
C PHE A 57 2.64 -5.06 7.14
N LEU A 58 2.96 -6.29 6.71
CA LEU A 58 4.25 -6.68 6.13
C LEU A 58 4.46 -6.20 4.68
N GLY A 59 3.47 -5.54 4.09
CA GLY A 59 3.56 -4.95 2.75
C GLY A 59 3.19 -5.89 1.60
N TYR A 60 2.39 -6.92 1.83
CA TYR A 60 1.94 -7.87 0.81
C TYR A 60 0.45 -7.70 0.46
N SER A 61 0.14 -7.64 -0.84
CA SER A 61 -1.25 -7.53 -1.34
C SER A 61 -1.98 -8.87 -1.26
N THR A 62 -3.17 -8.85 -0.68
CA THR A 62 -4.03 -10.01 -0.40
C THR A 62 -5.15 -10.23 -1.43
N SER A 63 -5.31 -9.34 -2.42
CA SER A 63 -6.31 -9.51 -3.49
C SER A 63 -5.68 -9.93 -4.82
N SER A 64 -6.39 -10.75 -5.61
CA SER A 64 -5.96 -11.15 -6.96
C SER A 64 -5.78 -9.95 -7.90
N THR A 65 -6.54 -8.88 -7.66
CA THR A 65 -6.45 -7.60 -8.38
C THR A 65 -5.22 -6.76 -8.02
N GLY A 66 -4.47 -7.14 -6.98
CA GLY A 66 -3.37 -6.33 -6.46
C GLY A 66 -3.75 -5.36 -5.35
N ALA A 67 -5.03 -5.23 -5.03
CA ALA A 67 -5.47 -4.44 -3.87
C ALA A 67 -4.98 -5.07 -2.55
N PHE A 68 -4.80 -4.23 -1.54
CA PHE A 68 -4.61 -4.64 -0.15
C PHE A 68 -6.02 -4.66 0.47
N ALA A 69 -6.53 -5.84 0.79
CA ALA A 69 -7.92 -6.04 1.20
C ALA A 69 -8.04 -7.02 2.38
N ILE A 70 -9.00 -6.77 3.26
CA ILE A 70 -9.30 -7.61 4.42
C ILE A 70 -10.76 -8.06 4.26
N ASP A 71 -10.95 -9.12 3.47
CA ASP A 71 -12.27 -9.63 3.09
C ASP A 71 -12.60 -10.97 3.77
N GLY A 72 -11.65 -11.58 4.49
CA GLY A 72 -11.84 -12.88 5.12
C GLY A 72 -11.84 -14.05 4.15
N ASP A 73 -11.47 -13.83 2.88
CA ASP A 73 -11.31 -14.88 1.88
C ASP A 73 -9.83 -15.25 1.68
N PHE A 74 -9.53 -16.55 1.84
CA PHE A 74 -8.23 -17.09 1.47
C PHE A 74 -8.24 -17.48 -0.02
N GLY A 75 -8.41 -16.47 -0.86
CA GLY A 75 -8.38 -16.58 -2.31
C GLY A 75 -6.96 -16.59 -2.89
N ARG A 76 -6.89 -16.50 -4.22
CA ARG A 76 -5.62 -16.50 -4.99
C ARG A 76 -4.68 -15.35 -4.64
N GLY A 77 -5.22 -14.20 -4.23
CA GLY A 77 -4.45 -13.04 -3.77
C GLY A 77 -3.72 -13.31 -2.46
N THR A 78 -4.46 -13.77 -1.43
CA THR A 78 -3.90 -14.20 -0.15
C THR A 78 -2.87 -15.32 -0.33
N ASN A 79 -3.15 -16.28 -1.21
CA ASN A 79 -2.19 -17.32 -1.59
C ASN A 79 -0.89 -16.75 -2.19
N ARG A 80 -0.98 -15.79 -3.13
CA ARG A 80 0.19 -15.09 -3.68
C ARG A 80 0.98 -14.38 -2.58
N ALA A 81 0.32 -13.69 -1.66
CA ALA A 81 0.98 -12.98 -0.57
C ALA A 81 1.82 -13.95 0.30
N VAL A 82 1.26 -15.10 0.67
CA VAL A 82 2.00 -16.15 1.41
C VAL A 82 3.16 -16.69 0.58
N ALA A 83 2.95 -17.00 -0.70
CA ALA A 83 4.01 -17.49 -1.58
C ALA A 83 5.15 -16.47 -1.75
N GLN A 84 4.82 -15.18 -1.91
CA GLN A 84 5.80 -14.09 -1.98
C GLN A 84 6.57 -13.96 -0.67
N PHE A 85 5.88 -13.95 0.48
CA PHE A 85 6.54 -13.89 1.78
C PHE A 85 7.49 -15.08 1.99
N GLN A 86 7.03 -16.30 1.68
CA GLN A 86 7.86 -17.50 1.80
C GLN A 86 9.09 -17.46 0.88
N PHE A 87 8.95 -16.93 -0.33
CA PHE A 87 10.07 -16.74 -1.25
C PHE A 87 11.07 -15.70 -0.72
N ASP A 88 10.57 -14.52 -0.33
CA ASP A 88 11.37 -13.39 0.15
C ASP A 88 12.20 -13.77 1.40
N HIS A 89 11.69 -14.69 2.23
CA HIS A 89 12.33 -15.16 3.45
C HIS A 89 12.92 -16.58 3.38
N GLY A 90 13.01 -17.18 2.18
CA GLY A 90 13.66 -18.48 1.99
C GLY A 90 12.99 -19.66 2.72
N LEU A 91 11.68 -19.58 2.94
CA LEU A 91 10.90 -20.56 3.72
C LEU A 91 10.37 -21.72 2.87
N ASN A 92 10.32 -21.54 1.55
CA ASN A 92 9.79 -22.54 0.63
C ASN A 92 10.59 -22.56 -0.69
N SER A 93 11.49 -23.52 -0.82
CA SER A 93 12.34 -23.68 -2.01
C SER A 93 11.60 -24.14 -3.26
N ALA A 94 10.35 -24.62 -3.13
CA ALA A 94 9.53 -25.01 -4.26
C ALA A 94 8.96 -23.80 -5.02
N ILE A 95 8.76 -22.67 -4.34
CA ILE A 95 8.34 -21.42 -4.98
C ILE A 95 9.51 -20.85 -5.75
N LYS A 96 9.37 -20.77 -7.08
CA LYS A 96 10.40 -20.22 -7.96
C LYS A 96 10.04 -18.79 -8.34
N ARG A 97 11.06 -17.96 -8.60
CA ARG A 97 10.90 -16.59 -9.09
C ARG A 97 10.01 -16.50 -10.33
N SER A 98 10.16 -17.43 -11.28
CA SER A 98 9.34 -17.50 -12.48
C SER A 98 7.84 -17.69 -12.19
N MET A 99 7.48 -18.38 -11.10
CA MET A 99 6.09 -18.53 -10.67
C MET A 99 5.53 -17.23 -10.12
N LEU A 100 6.33 -16.43 -9.40
CA LEU A 100 5.92 -15.13 -8.85
C LEU A 100 5.90 -14.01 -9.89
N CYS A 101 6.73 -14.14 -10.93
CA CYS A 101 6.87 -13.20 -12.04
C CYS A 101 6.23 -13.74 -13.32
N TYR A 102 5.15 -14.52 -13.20
CA TYR A 102 4.47 -15.17 -14.32
C TYR A 102 4.13 -14.18 -15.46
N ASP A 103 4.16 -14.69 -16.69
CA ASP A 103 3.87 -13.88 -17.88
C ASP A 103 2.43 -13.36 -17.86
N CYS A 104 2.30 -12.04 -17.91
CA CYS A 104 1.02 -11.35 -17.91
C CYS A 104 1.13 -9.93 -18.46
N ASN A 105 -0.03 -9.37 -18.78
CA ASN A 105 -0.26 -7.96 -19.04
C ASN A 105 -1.35 -7.44 -18.07
N TRP A 106 -1.68 -6.16 -18.15
CA TRP A 106 -2.65 -5.55 -17.24
C TRP A 106 -4.05 -6.17 -17.35
N GLN A 107 -4.43 -6.72 -18.51
CA GLN A 107 -5.74 -7.34 -18.73
C GLN A 107 -5.86 -8.74 -18.13
N ASN A 108 -4.77 -9.52 -18.13
CA ASN A 108 -4.81 -10.94 -17.75
C ASN A 108 -4.06 -11.27 -16.45
N ALA A 109 -3.43 -10.30 -15.79
CA ALA A 109 -2.69 -10.50 -14.54
C ALA A 109 -3.46 -11.27 -13.48
N SER A 110 -4.71 -10.87 -13.18
CA SER A 110 -5.55 -11.54 -12.19
C SER A 110 -5.96 -12.95 -12.60
N ARG A 111 -6.12 -13.20 -13.90
CA ARG A 111 -6.49 -14.53 -14.44
C ARG A 111 -5.28 -15.47 -14.42
N ASN A 112 -4.12 -14.97 -14.81
CA ASN A 112 -2.88 -15.75 -14.92
C ASN A 112 -2.22 -16.00 -13.54
N ILE A 113 -2.76 -15.44 -12.45
CA ILE A 113 -2.31 -15.72 -11.07
C ILE A 113 -2.35 -17.23 -10.73
N VAL A 114 -3.10 -18.03 -11.51
CA VAL A 114 -3.11 -19.51 -11.45
C VAL A 114 -1.71 -20.14 -11.54
N ALA A 115 -0.74 -19.45 -12.13
CA ALA A 115 0.66 -19.88 -12.22
C ALA A 115 1.34 -20.06 -10.85
N ILE A 116 0.85 -19.40 -9.80
CA ILE A 116 1.38 -19.55 -8.44
C ILE A 116 0.72 -20.78 -7.81
N PRO A 117 1.46 -21.82 -7.39
CA PRO A 117 0.83 -23.00 -6.79
C PRO A 117 0.12 -22.66 -5.47
N ASP A 118 -0.86 -23.49 -5.09
CA ASP A 118 -1.48 -23.39 -3.78
C ASP A 118 -0.40 -23.62 -2.70
N THR A 119 -0.28 -22.65 -1.81
CA THR A 119 0.77 -22.55 -0.82
C THR A 119 0.16 -22.71 0.57
N LYS A 120 0.74 -23.61 1.38
CA LYS A 120 0.30 -23.82 2.76
C LYS A 120 0.89 -22.74 3.67
N LEU A 121 0.04 -22.12 4.48
CA LEU A 121 0.48 -21.32 5.61
C LEU A 121 0.93 -22.27 6.73
N THR A 122 2.24 -22.39 6.92
CA THR A 122 2.83 -23.29 7.94
C THR A 122 3.10 -22.53 9.24
N VAL A 123 3.25 -23.25 10.36
CA VAL A 123 3.69 -22.67 11.65
C VAL A 123 4.98 -21.87 11.47
N LYS A 124 5.98 -22.44 10.78
CA LYS A 124 7.25 -21.75 10.48
C LYS A 124 7.05 -20.45 9.68
N THR A 125 6.07 -20.42 8.77
CA THR A 125 5.74 -19.20 8.02
C THR A 125 5.17 -18.16 8.96
N LEU A 126 4.20 -18.53 9.78
CA LEU A 126 3.56 -17.62 10.73
C LEU A 126 4.56 -17.10 11.79
N GLU A 127 5.40 -17.97 12.36
CA GLU A 127 6.48 -17.59 13.28
C GLU A 127 7.39 -16.53 12.65
N LYS A 128 7.79 -16.73 11.39
CA LYS A 128 8.63 -15.75 10.68
C LYS A 128 7.89 -14.45 10.38
N MET A 129 6.60 -14.49 10.04
CA MET A 129 5.79 -13.28 9.84
C MET A 129 5.72 -12.43 11.10
N LEU A 130 5.53 -13.07 12.26
CA LEU A 130 5.48 -12.40 13.56
C LEU A 130 6.84 -11.78 13.93
N GLU A 131 7.94 -12.52 13.72
CA GLU A 131 9.30 -12.04 13.95
C GLU A 131 9.60 -10.80 13.08
N VAL A 132 9.30 -10.87 11.79
CA VAL A 132 9.55 -9.76 10.84
C VAL A 132 8.69 -8.55 11.19
N ALA A 133 7.42 -8.74 11.58
CA ALA A 133 6.55 -7.64 11.99
C ALA A 133 7.13 -6.90 13.22
N LEU A 134 7.57 -7.64 14.24
CA LEU A 134 8.22 -7.05 15.41
C LEU A 134 9.53 -6.33 15.06
N GLN A 135 10.34 -6.92 14.17
CA GLN A 135 11.56 -6.28 13.68
C GLN A 135 11.25 -4.96 12.98
N MET A 136 10.29 -4.94 12.04
CA MET A 136 9.89 -3.73 11.31
C MET A 136 9.39 -2.64 12.25
N ILE A 137 8.63 -3.00 13.30
CA ILE A 137 8.19 -2.05 14.32
C ILE A 137 9.39 -1.46 15.06
N ASN A 138 10.32 -2.30 15.52
CA ASN A 138 11.48 -1.85 16.29
C ASN A 138 12.44 -0.98 15.47
N THR A 139 12.48 -1.16 14.15
CA THR A 139 13.36 -0.40 13.23
C THR A 139 12.64 0.72 12.48
N ASN A 140 11.36 0.98 12.77
CA ASN A 140 10.53 1.94 12.04
C ASN A 140 10.46 1.67 10.51
N GLN A 141 10.67 0.43 10.10
CA GLN A 141 10.56 -0.01 8.71
C GLN A 141 9.14 -0.51 8.37
N VAL A 142 8.13 0.17 8.90
CA VAL A 142 6.71 -0.09 8.63
C VAL A 142 6.19 0.92 7.60
N MET A 143 5.01 0.65 7.03
CA MET A 143 4.34 1.60 6.13
C MET A 143 4.17 2.95 6.84
N CYS A 144 4.54 4.05 6.18
CA CYS A 144 4.52 5.40 6.76
C CYS A 144 5.47 5.61 7.97
N GLY A 145 6.46 4.73 8.14
CA GLY A 145 7.61 4.92 9.03
C GLY A 145 7.35 4.84 10.53
N HIS A 146 6.10 4.73 10.98
CA HIS A 146 5.74 4.66 12.40
C HIS A 146 4.61 3.67 12.63
N PHE A 147 4.70 2.90 13.72
CA PHE A 147 3.73 1.84 14.03
C PHE A 147 2.29 2.35 14.15
N GLU A 148 2.09 3.46 14.86
CA GLU A 148 0.75 4.04 15.06
C GLU A 148 0.13 4.55 13.75
N GLU A 149 0.94 5.12 12.86
CA GLU A 149 0.49 5.54 11.52
C GLU A 149 0.14 4.34 10.63
N ALA A 150 0.99 3.31 10.64
CA ALA A 150 0.71 2.06 9.92
C ALA A 150 -0.59 1.41 10.39
N LEU A 151 -0.80 1.38 11.71
CA LEU A 151 -2.00 0.78 12.32
C LEU A 151 -3.25 1.61 12.03
N PHE A 152 -3.17 2.95 12.08
CA PHE A 152 -4.26 3.83 11.69
C PHE A 152 -4.76 3.52 10.27
N HIS A 153 -3.84 3.38 9.32
CA HIS A 153 -4.19 3.07 7.93
C HIS A 153 -4.73 1.65 7.78
N LEU A 154 -4.14 0.67 8.45
CA LEU A 154 -4.62 -0.72 8.46
C LEU A 154 -6.06 -0.85 8.99
N ASN A 155 -6.37 -0.15 10.09
CA ASN A 155 -7.72 -0.15 10.67
C ASN A 155 -8.72 0.59 9.78
N SER A 156 -8.31 1.73 9.23
CA SER A 156 -9.15 2.48 8.29
C SER A 156 -9.47 1.67 7.04
N LEU A 157 -8.49 0.91 6.53
CA LEU A 157 -8.66 -0.02 5.40
C LEU A 157 -9.63 -1.15 5.73
N HIS A 158 -9.52 -1.77 6.91
CA HIS A 158 -10.42 -2.84 7.33
C HIS A 158 -11.88 -2.36 7.36
N MET A 159 -12.12 -1.15 7.86
CA MET A 159 -13.47 -0.60 7.98
C MET A 159 -13.96 0.17 6.75
N ASN A 160 -13.16 0.26 5.68
CA ASN A 160 -13.42 1.14 4.53
C ASN A 160 -13.76 2.59 4.95
N LYS A 161 -13.11 3.10 6.00
CA LYS A 161 -13.33 4.45 6.54
C LYS A 161 -12.39 5.43 5.83
N PHE A 162 -12.95 6.47 5.20
CA PHE A 162 -12.19 7.48 4.45
C PHE A 162 -12.45 8.88 4.98
N TYR A 163 -11.55 9.82 4.68
CA TYR A 163 -11.63 11.19 5.17
C TYR A 163 -12.35 12.13 4.20
N SER A 164 -13.12 13.06 4.78
CA SER A 164 -13.58 14.28 4.13
C SER A 164 -12.41 15.25 3.88
N CYS A 165 -12.59 16.24 3.01
CA CYS A 165 -11.55 17.25 2.77
C CYS A 165 -11.19 18.01 4.06
N ARG A 166 -12.15 18.33 4.93
CA ARG A 166 -11.89 18.93 6.24
C ARG A 166 -10.99 18.08 7.13
N GLN A 167 -11.23 16.76 7.19
CA GLN A 167 -10.39 15.84 7.97
C GLN A 167 -8.99 15.69 7.37
N ILE A 168 -8.87 15.66 6.03
CA ILE A 168 -7.57 15.65 5.33
C ILE A 168 -6.79 16.93 5.64
N LEU A 169 -7.43 18.10 5.52
CA LEU A 169 -6.80 19.39 5.80
C LEU A 169 -6.32 19.45 7.26
N HIS A 170 -7.18 19.07 8.20
CA HIS A 170 -6.83 19.04 9.62
C HIS A 170 -5.64 18.12 9.92
N ARG A 171 -5.59 16.93 9.30
CA ARG A 171 -4.52 15.95 9.57
C ARG A 171 -3.22 16.26 8.84
N TYR A 172 -3.28 16.71 7.59
CA TYR A 172 -2.11 16.78 6.71
C TYR A 172 -1.73 18.20 6.28
N GLY A 173 -2.55 19.23 6.52
CA GLY A 173 -2.33 20.60 6.04
C GLY A 173 -0.95 21.15 6.41
N ALA A 174 -0.57 21.08 7.69
CA ALA A 174 0.74 21.54 8.14
C ALA A 174 1.92 20.76 7.51
N LEU A 175 1.73 19.47 7.24
CA LEU A 175 2.74 18.64 6.56
C LEU A 175 2.85 19.04 5.09
N VAL A 176 1.73 19.32 4.42
CA VAL A 176 1.68 19.80 3.04
C VAL A 176 2.35 21.17 2.93
N ASP A 177 2.09 22.10 3.85
CA ASP A 177 2.74 23.41 3.87
C ASP A 177 4.26 23.29 3.98
N LYS A 178 4.73 22.40 4.85
CA LYS A 178 6.17 22.11 4.98
C LYS A 178 6.72 21.47 3.69
N ALA A 179 5.97 20.55 3.08
CA ALA A 179 6.36 19.89 1.85
C ALA A 179 6.51 20.88 0.68
N VAL A 180 5.53 21.74 0.44
CA VAL A 180 5.59 22.72 -0.67
C VAL A 180 6.67 23.78 -0.45
N LYS A 181 6.92 24.20 0.80
CA LYS A 181 8.07 25.05 1.15
C LYS A 181 9.40 24.35 0.82
N THR A 182 9.53 23.09 1.22
CA THR A 182 10.73 22.28 0.92
C THR A 182 10.98 22.17 -0.59
N VAL A 183 9.92 21.94 -1.38
CA VAL A 183 10.02 21.88 -2.85
C VAL A 183 10.45 23.23 -3.43
N ARG A 184 9.88 24.34 -2.98
CA ARG A 184 10.28 25.68 -3.41
C ARG A 184 11.75 25.94 -3.10
N ASP A 185 12.17 25.65 -1.88
CA ASP A 185 13.51 25.99 -1.40
C ASP A 185 14.59 25.09 -2.05
N GLN A 186 14.28 23.82 -2.36
CA GLN A 186 15.22 22.87 -2.96
C GLN A 186 15.21 22.86 -4.50
N GLN A 187 14.07 23.14 -5.14
CA GLN A 187 13.88 22.98 -6.59
C GLN A 187 13.47 24.27 -7.30
N GLY A 188 13.19 25.36 -6.57
CA GLY A 188 12.71 26.62 -7.15
C GLY A 188 11.32 26.52 -7.79
N VAL A 189 10.55 25.48 -7.47
CA VAL A 189 9.20 25.25 -8.02
C VAL A 189 8.16 25.62 -6.97
N VAL A 190 7.24 26.51 -7.32
CA VAL A 190 6.08 26.82 -6.50
C VAL A 190 4.98 25.80 -6.77
N VAL A 191 4.49 25.15 -5.72
CA VAL A 191 3.36 24.22 -5.74
C VAL A 191 2.32 24.75 -4.75
N GLN A 192 1.09 24.99 -5.20
CA GLN A 192 0.00 25.35 -4.30
C GLN A 192 -0.40 24.14 -3.44
N PRO A 193 -0.56 24.29 -2.12
CA PRO A 193 -0.89 23.18 -1.21
C PRO A 193 -2.21 22.48 -1.55
N GLU A 194 -3.17 23.20 -2.12
CA GLU A 194 -4.47 22.70 -2.57
C GLU A 194 -4.33 21.60 -3.62
N TRP A 195 -3.31 21.67 -4.50
CA TRP A 195 -3.03 20.59 -5.45
C TRP A 195 -2.62 19.31 -4.75
N VAL A 196 -1.74 19.41 -3.76
CA VAL A 196 -1.26 18.26 -2.99
C VAL A 196 -2.44 17.62 -2.25
N LEU A 197 -3.24 18.43 -1.55
CA LEU A 197 -4.42 17.98 -0.80
C LEU A 197 -5.50 17.37 -1.72
N ALA A 198 -5.75 17.98 -2.88
CA ALA A 198 -6.70 17.47 -3.88
C ALA A 198 -6.28 16.10 -4.42
N ILE A 199 -4.98 15.90 -4.70
CA ILE A 199 -4.45 14.59 -5.08
C ILE A 199 -4.60 13.58 -3.93
N MET A 200 -4.29 13.97 -2.69
CA MET A 200 -4.49 13.07 -1.54
C MET A 200 -5.96 12.65 -1.40
N LYS A 201 -6.90 13.58 -1.59
CA LYS A 201 -8.33 13.30 -1.57
C LYS A 201 -8.73 12.34 -2.70
N GLN A 202 -8.26 12.61 -3.91
CA GLN A 202 -8.59 11.86 -5.10
C GLN A 202 -8.08 10.41 -5.04
N GLU A 203 -6.81 10.23 -4.66
CA GLU A 203 -6.13 8.94 -4.78
C GLU A 203 -6.41 8.02 -3.59
N THR A 204 -6.44 8.56 -2.37
CA THR A 204 -6.53 7.76 -1.14
C THR A 204 -7.64 8.16 -0.20
N ALA A 205 -8.27 9.32 -0.42
CA ALA A 205 -9.18 9.92 0.54
C ALA A 205 -8.58 9.96 1.97
N GLY A 206 -7.27 10.26 2.05
CA GLY A 206 -6.54 10.42 3.31
C GLY A 206 -6.08 9.12 3.99
N VAL A 207 -6.34 7.95 3.40
CA VAL A 207 -5.97 6.64 3.96
C VAL A 207 -5.04 5.90 3.02
N VAL A 208 -3.77 5.76 3.42
CA VAL A 208 -2.77 5.04 2.62
C VAL A 208 -3.18 3.58 2.44
N ARG A 209 -3.36 3.20 1.17
CA ARG A 209 -3.79 1.87 0.74
C ARG A 209 -2.93 1.44 -0.45
N PRO A 210 -1.84 0.70 -0.24
CA PRO A 210 -0.98 0.31 -1.34
C PRO A 210 -1.76 -0.52 -2.38
N ARG A 211 -1.27 -0.51 -3.62
CA ARG A 211 -1.79 -1.37 -4.69
C ARG A 211 -0.63 -1.96 -5.45
N PHE A 212 -0.61 -3.28 -5.57
CA PHE A 212 0.43 -4.04 -6.24
C PHE A 212 0.04 -4.36 -7.68
N GLU A 213 0.84 -3.94 -8.65
CA GLU A 213 0.61 -4.17 -10.06
C GLU A 213 1.47 -5.33 -10.55
N GLN A 214 0.88 -6.53 -10.63
CA GLN A 214 1.60 -7.73 -11.05
C GLN A 214 2.27 -7.59 -12.42
N HIS A 215 1.61 -6.95 -13.38
CA HIS A 215 2.15 -6.74 -14.72
C HIS A 215 3.39 -5.82 -14.72
N TYR A 216 3.50 -4.91 -13.73
CA TYR A 216 4.75 -4.17 -13.50
C TYR A 216 5.85 -5.09 -12.99
N LEU A 217 5.55 -5.98 -12.04
CA LEU A 217 6.54 -6.93 -11.51
C LEU A 217 7.07 -7.84 -12.62
N THR A 218 6.18 -8.41 -13.44
CA THR A 218 6.55 -9.23 -14.59
C THR A 218 7.46 -8.46 -15.55
N ARG A 219 7.07 -7.23 -15.93
CA ARG A 219 7.87 -6.39 -16.84
C ARG A 219 9.25 -6.07 -16.26
N LEU A 220 9.32 -5.61 -15.01
CA LEU A 220 10.58 -5.27 -14.35
C LEU A 220 11.48 -6.49 -14.18
N ASN A 221 10.90 -7.65 -13.87
CA ASN A 221 11.62 -8.91 -13.81
C ASN A 221 12.23 -9.27 -15.16
N ASN A 222 11.47 -9.15 -16.25
CA ASN A 222 11.97 -9.49 -17.59
C ASN A 222 13.10 -8.55 -18.03
N LEU A 223 13.05 -7.28 -17.64
CA LEU A 223 14.12 -6.31 -17.87
C LEU A 223 15.33 -6.52 -16.97
N SER A 224 15.17 -7.13 -15.79
CA SER A 224 16.22 -7.25 -14.78
C SER A 224 16.06 -8.54 -13.96
N PRO A 225 16.27 -9.72 -14.58
CA PRO A 225 15.94 -11.01 -13.96
C PRO A 225 16.80 -11.35 -12.74
N ASN A 226 17.98 -10.73 -12.63
CA ASN A 226 18.91 -10.93 -11.52
C ASN A 226 18.79 -9.87 -10.41
N ALA A 227 17.92 -8.86 -10.58
CA ALA A 227 17.74 -7.83 -9.56
C ALA A 227 17.00 -8.39 -8.33
N ASN A 228 17.21 -7.77 -7.16
CA ASN A 228 16.51 -8.12 -5.93
C ASN A 228 14.98 -8.05 -6.13
N LEU A 229 14.29 -9.19 -5.94
CA LEU A 229 12.86 -9.29 -6.24
C LEU A 229 12.00 -8.46 -5.28
N VAL A 230 12.40 -8.33 -4.01
CA VAL A 230 11.69 -7.51 -3.01
C VAL A 230 11.65 -6.06 -3.47
N GLU A 231 12.77 -5.52 -3.93
CA GLU A 231 12.83 -4.16 -4.46
C GLU A 231 12.00 -4.00 -5.74
N LEU A 232 12.02 -4.97 -6.66
CA LEU A 232 11.14 -4.95 -7.84
C LEU A 232 9.65 -4.99 -7.45
N ARG A 233 9.30 -5.73 -6.39
CA ARG A 233 7.93 -5.79 -5.86
C ARG A 233 7.49 -4.42 -5.35
N PHE A 234 8.33 -3.73 -4.56
CA PHE A 234 8.04 -2.36 -4.12
C PHE A 234 7.97 -1.36 -5.29
N GLN A 235 8.82 -1.51 -6.32
CA GLN A 235 8.72 -0.69 -7.54
C GLN A 235 7.41 -0.92 -8.30
N SER A 236 6.81 -2.09 -8.15
CA SER A 236 5.55 -2.48 -8.76
C SER A 236 4.34 -2.14 -7.90
N MET A 237 4.50 -1.33 -6.86
CA MET A 237 3.40 -0.91 -5.98
C MET A 237 3.20 0.59 -6.07
N SER A 238 1.95 1.05 -6.20
CA SER A 238 1.60 2.43 -5.85
C SER A 238 1.31 2.51 -4.35
N PHE A 239 1.83 3.52 -3.67
CA PHE A 239 1.60 3.72 -2.25
C PHE A 239 1.76 5.20 -1.84
N GLY A 240 1.56 5.46 -0.55
CA GLY A 240 1.52 6.81 0.00
C GLY A 240 0.17 7.50 -0.26
N LEU A 241 0.04 8.73 0.26
CA LEU A 241 -1.20 9.51 0.20
C LEU A 241 -1.62 9.88 -1.24
N GLY A 242 -0.68 9.92 -2.18
CA GLY A 242 -0.95 10.22 -3.59
C GLY A 242 -0.81 9.05 -4.55
N GLN A 243 -0.77 7.80 -4.06
CA GLN A 243 -0.66 6.58 -4.90
C GLN A 243 0.46 6.65 -5.97
N ILE A 244 1.63 7.13 -5.59
CA ILE A 244 2.75 7.22 -6.53
C ILE A 244 3.34 5.83 -6.72
N MET A 245 3.42 5.38 -7.99
CA MET A 245 4.05 4.11 -8.35
C MET A 245 5.52 4.09 -7.89
N GLY A 246 5.91 3.04 -7.18
CA GLY A 246 7.22 2.88 -6.54
C GLY A 246 8.39 2.95 -7.51
N ALA A 247 8.20 2.57 -8.78
CA ALA A 247 9.18 2.76 -9.85
C ALA A 247 9.63 4.23 -10.02
N ASN A 248 8.84 5.19 -9.53
CA ASN A 248 9.18 6.61 -9.53
C ASN A 248 9.97 7.06 -8.29
N TYR A 249 10.50 6.16 -7.46
CA TYR A 249 11.20 6.51 -6.21
C TYR A 249 12.29 7.58 -6.41
N LYS A 250 13.09 7.49 -7.49
CA LYS A 250 14.13 8.49 -7.80
C LYS A 250 13.54 9.87 -8.09
N ARG A 251 12.41 9.91 -8.80
CA ARG A 251 11.73 11.16 -9.19
C ARG A 251 11.24 11.94 -7.97
N VAL A 252 10.83 11.24 -6.92
CA VAL A 252 10.41 11.85 -5.66
C VAL A 252 11.55 11.99 -4.65
N GLY A 253 12.77 11.61 -5.04
CA GLY A 253 13.98 11.76 -4.22
C GLY A 253 14.11 10.73 -3.08
N ALA A 254 13.50 9.56 -3.20
CA ALA A 254 13.72 8.44 -2.29
C ALA A 254 14.93 7.60 -2.75
N ALA A 255 15.57 6.85 -1.83
CA ALA A 255 16.76 6.06 -2.12
C ALA A 255 16.45 4.76 -2.88
N SER A 256 15.33 4.15 -2.57
CA SER A 256 14.77 2.94 -3.20
C SER A 256 13.24 2.94 -3.09
N ALA A 257 12.55 2.07 -3.83
CA ALA A 257 11.11 1.92 -3.69
C ALA A 257 10.72 1.40 -2.31
N GLN A 258 11.51 0.49 -1.73
CA GLN A 258 11.31 0.06 -0.34
C GLN A 258 11.43 1.22 0.64
N SER A 259 12.46 2.07 0.51
CA SER A 259 12.64 3.23 1.39
C SER A 259 11.48 4.22 1.25
N MET A 260 10.94 4.37 0.04
CA MET A 260 9.79 5.22 -0.21
C MET A 260 8.54 4.65 0.48
N PHE A 261 8.34 3.33 0.49
CA PHE A 261 7.22 2.67 1.19
C PHE A 261 7.28 2.86 2.71
N THR A 262 8.47 2.75 3.29
CA THR A 262 8.68 2.89 4.75
C THR A 262 8.93 4.34 5.20
N SER A 263 8.90 5.32 4.28
CA SER A 263 9.12 6.72 4.64
C SER A 263 7.95 7.28 5.44
N GLY A 264 8.26 8.15 6.41
CA GLY A 264 7.30 8.86 7.25
C GLY A 264 6.17 9.54 6.49
N ILE A 265 5.02 9.75 7.13
CA ILE A 265 3.85 10.38 6.51
C ILE A 265 4.13 11.80 5.99
N ASP A 266 5.05 12.52 6.62
CA ASP A 266 5.57 13.82 6.18
C ASP A 266 6.34 13.71 4.86
N GLN A 267 7.18 12.67 4.72
CA GLN A 267 7.87 12.36 3.46
C GLN A 267 6.89 11.91 2.38
N GLN A 268 5.82 11.18 2.72
CA GLN A 268 4.77 10.85 1.75
C GLN A 268 4.12 12.12 1.18
N ALA A 269 3.85 13.12 2.00
CA ALA A 269 3.35 14.42 1.54
C ALA A 269 4.38 15.13 0.63
N LEU A 270 5.66 15.10 0.99
CA LEU A 270 6.75 15.63 0.16
C LEU A 270 6.86 14.91 -1.18
N PHE A 271 6.65 13.60 -1.24
CA PHE A 271 6.68 12.86 -2.49
C PHE A 271 5.56 13.29 -3.44
N VAL A 272 4.36 13.56 -2.93
CA VAL A 272 3.25 14.12 -3.73
C VAL A 272 3.64 15.49 -4.29
N ALA A 273 4.15 16.39 -3.45
CA ALA A 273 4.58 17.71 -3.89
C ALA A 273 5.71 17.64 -4.94
N ARG A 274 6.72 16.78 -4.74
CA ARG A 274 7.82 16.55 -5.69
C ARG A 274 7.34 15.93 -7.00
N PHE A 275 6.38 15.03 -6.96
CA PHE A 275 5.85 14.41 -8.18
C PHE A 275 5.11 15.43 -9.06
N LEU A 276 4.38 16.36 -8.43
CA LEU A 276 3.65 17.44 -9.09
C LEU A 276 4.55 18.47 -9.79
N THR A 277 5.83 18.59 -9.44
CA THR A 277 6.74 19.61 -10.04
C THR A 277 6.94 19.45 -11.54
N SER A 278 6.62 18.27 -12.08
CA SER A 278 6.64 18.04 -13.53
C SER A 278 5.55 18.80 -14.30
N LYS A 279 4.63 19.43 -13.57
CA LYS A 279 3.58 20.32 -14.05
C LYS A 279 3.72 21.72 -13.44
N ARG A 280 4.98 22.18 -13.30
CA ARG A 280 5.35 23.44 -12.62
C ARG A 280 4.56 24.68 -13.09
N SER A 281 4.14 24.73 -14.36
CA SER A 281 3.34 25.82 -14.92
C SER A 281 1.92 25.85 -14.36
N GLU A 282 1.32 24.69 -14.15
CA GLU A 282 -0.05 24.52 -13.69
C GLU A 282 -0.11 24.59 -12.15
N VAL A 283 0.78 23.86 -11.48
CA VAL A 283 0.71 23.67 -10.02
C VAL A 283 1.08 24.91 -9.21
N GLY A 284 1.72 25.91 -9.84
CA GLY A 284 2.04 27.19 -9.21
C GLY A 284 0.88 28.20 -9.21
N LYS A 285 -0.19 27.96 -9.99
CA LYS A 285 -1.29 28.92 -10.16
C LYS A 285 -2.24 28.89 -8.97
N LYS A 286 -2.51 30.07 -8.38
CA LYS A 286 -3.54 30.24 -7.33
C LYS A 286 -4.97 30.08 -7.86
N ASN A 287 -5.18 30.44 -9.14
CA ASN A 287 -6.45 30.29 -9.84
C ASN A 287 -6.21 29.47 -11.12
N PRO A 288 -6.14 28.14 -11.03
CA PRO A 288 -5.97 27.28 -12.21
C PRO A 288 -7.18 27.36 -13.14
N SER A 289 -6.94 27.26 -14.45
CA SER A 289 -8.01 27.13 -15.44
C SER A 289 -8.48 25.68 -15.57
N ASP A 290 -9.59 25.46 -16.27
CA ASP A 290 -10.07 24.12 -16.61
C ASP A 290 -9.00 23.27 -17.30
N GLN A 291 -8.25 23.87 -18.23
CA GLN A 291 -7.16 23.21 -18.94
C GLN A 291 -6.03 22.73 -18.01
N ASP A 292 -5.79 23.42 -16.90
CA ASP A 292 -4.81 23.01 -15.89
C ASP A 292 -5.28 21.72 -15.18
N PHE A 293 -6.56 21.63 -14.82
CA PHE A 293 -7.14 20.42 -14.22
C PHE A 293 -7.10 19.22 -15.18
N HIS A 294 -7.37 19.45 -16.47
CA HIS A 294 -7.17 18.42 -17.51
C HIS A 294 -5.70 17.96 -17.59
N SER A 295 -4.75 18.90 -17.54
CA SER A 295 -3.31 18.60 -17.58
C SER A 295 -2.86 17.74 -16.39
N ILE A 296 -3.30 18.10 -15.16
CA ILE A 296 -2.97 17.37 -13.94
C ILE A 296 -3.65 15.98 -13.91
N ALA A 297 -4.95 15.90 -14.22
CA ALA A 297 -5.68 14.64 -14.21
C ALA A 297 -5.13 13.63 -15.23
N ARG A 298 -4.77 14.09 -16.44
CA ARG A 298 -4.10 13.24 -17.43
C ARG A 298 -2.74 12.74 -16.94
N PHE A 299 -1.99 13.59 -16.23
CA PHE A 299 -0.67 13.25 -15.73
C PHE A 299 -0.72 12.19 -14.61
N TYR A 300 -1.70 12.29 -13.70
CA TYR A 300 -1.86 11.33 -12.61
C TYR A 300 -2.57 10.04 -13.02
N ASN A 301 -3.69 10.16 -13.75
CA ASN A 301 -4.59 9.03 -13.99
C ASN A 301 -4.50 8.46 -15.42
N GLY A 302 -3.63 9.03 -16.26
CA GLY A 302 -3.37 8.55 -17.61
C GLY A 302 -4.40 9.02 -18.65
N PRO A 303 -4.36 8.47 -19.88
CA PRO A 303 -5.11 9.02 -21.02
C PRO A 303 -6.63 8.89 -20.88
N ALA A 304 -7.12 7.90 -20.12
CA ALA A 304 -8.54 7.67 -19.88
C ALA A 304 -9.13 8.56 -18.75
N TYR A 305 -8.41 9.59 -18.30
CA TYR A 305 -8.84 10.37 -17.13
C TYR A 305 -10.21 11.03 -17.30
N ALA A 306 -10.52 11.51 -18.51
CA ALA A 306 -11.74 12.27 -18.79
C ALA A 306 -12.99 11.39 -18.70
N SER A 307 -12.93 10.12 -19.17
CA SER A 307 -14.05 9.18 -19.06
C SER A 307 -14.36 8.77 -17.60
N HIS A 308 -13.44 9.06 -16.67
CA HIS A 308 -13.64 8.84 -15.23
C HIS A 308 -13.90 10.14 -14.45
N HIS A 309 -14.06 11.27 -15.17
CA HIS A 309 -14.29 12.61 -14.63
C HIS A 309 -13.22 13.04 -13.61
N TYR A 310 -11.96 12.62 -13.78
CA TYR A 310 -10.92 12.93 -12.80
C TYR A 310 -10.56 14.41 -12.77
N ASN A 311 -10.57 15.11 -13.90
CA ASN A 311 -10.37 16.55 -13.98
C ASN A 311 -11.43 17.31 -13.17
N GLU A 312 -12.71 16.97 -13.33
CA GLU A 312 -13.83 17.60 -12.62
C GLU A 312 -13.75 17.35 -11.10
N LYS A 313 -13.41 16.12 -10.70
CA LYS A 313 -13.23 15.76 -9.28
C LYS A 313 -12.08 16.51 -8.66
N ILE A 314 -10.91 16.53 -9.31
CA ILE A 314 -9.74 17.26 -8.80
C ILE A 314 -10.04 18.76 -8.71
N ALA A 315 -10.73 19.35 -9.69
CA ALA A 315 -11.18 20.74 -9.64
C ALA A 315 -12.09 21.03 -8.44
N THR A 316 -13.04 20.12 -8.18
CA THR A 316 -13.93 20.19 -7.02
C THR A 316 -13.15 20.17 -5.72
N TRP A 317 -12.23 19.20 -5.54
CA TRP A 317 -11.41 19.10 -4.34
C TRP A 317 -10.50 20.30 -4.15
N PHE A 318 -9.84 20.77 -5.21
CA PHE A 318 -8.99 21.95 -5.18
C PHE A 318 -9.75 23.16 -4.65
N LYS A 319 -10.94 23.43 -5.20
CA LYS A 319 -11.79 24.56 -4.78
C LYS A 319 -12.27 24.42 -3.34
N GLU A 320 -12.60 23.20 -2.91
CA GLU A 320 -13.01 22.94 -1.53
C GLU A 320 -11.87 23.27 -0.55
N PHE A 321 -10.65 22.80 -0.81
CA PHE A 321 -9.49 23.15 0.01
C PHE A 321 -9.19 24.65 -0.02
N GLN A 322 -9.25 25.28 -1.19
CA GLN A 322 -9.06 26.73 -1.32
C GLN A 322 -10.06 27.54 -0.48
N THR A 323 -11.27 27.04 -0.28
CA THR A 323 -12.30 27.73 0.54
C THR A 323 -12.07 27.54 2.05
N MET A 324 -11.34 26.50 2.45
CA MET A 324 -11.10 26.16 3.85
C MET A 324 -9.78 26.69 4.41
N MET A 325 -8.84 27.05 3.54
CA MET A 325 -7.51 27.58 3.88
C MET A 325 -7.51 29.11 3.90
#